data_AF-A0A061QTX8-F1
#
_entry.id   AF-A0A061QTX8-F1
#
_cell.length_a   1.000
_cell.length_b   1.000
_cell.length_c   1.000
_cell.angle_alpha   90.00
_cell.angle_beta   90.00
_cell.angle_gamma   90.00
#
_symmetry.space_group_name_H-M   'P 1'
#
loop_
_entity.id
_entity.type
_entity.pdbx_description
1 polymer ?
#
loop_
_entity_poly.entity_id
_entity_poly.type
_entity_poly.pdbx_seq_one_letter_code
_entity_poly.pdbx_strand_id
1 'polypeptide(L)'
;KLEYFSPCGALSLRCLTANCSKQVVLHVYDLSKGLAKQLSLSFLGKQVDGIWHTGVVIGDKEYFYGGGIQVEQAGRTVFGQPVEVMSLGETCVPDEVLMEFLSEISTRFGPEHYSILHNNCNNFSDELASFLTGRGIPEHITGLPSEFISTPLGQMVLPLLNSLETQLKQMSGQPVFPGSQRQSSAQDPSGSAPCSEPANDGRNDGQGCSGPHAPPRSK
;
A
#
# COMPACT_ATOMS: atom_id res chain seq x y z
N LYS A 1 -33.69 10.51 32.38
CA LYS A 1 -32.53 10.66 33.28
C LYS A 1 -32.44 9.37 34.09
N LEU A 2 -31.73 8.36 33.57
CA LEU A 2 -31.54 7.08 34.25
C LEU A 2 -30.04 6.90 34.44
N GLU A 3 -29.68 6.76 35.71
CA GLU A 3 -28.34 6.90 36.24
C GLU A 3 -27.52 5.63 36.12
N TYR A 4 -26.24 5.87 35.92
CA TYR A 4 -25.14 4.91 35.98
C TYR A 4 -24.91 4.50 37.43
N PHE A 5 -24.93 3.21 37.75
CA PHE A 5 -24.16 2.65 38.89
C PHE A 5 -23.85 1.17 38.63
N SER A 6 -22.55 0.90 38.43
CA SER A 6 -21.92 -0.43 38.51
C SER A 6 -21.28 -0.54 39.91
N PRO A 7 -21.26 -1.72 40.56
CA PRO A 7 -19.94 -2.35 40.80
C PRO A 7 -19.97 -3.88 41.03
N CYS A 8 -19.35 -4.65 40.13
CA CYS A 8 -18.71 -5.97 40.34
C CYS A 8 -18.44 -6.52 38.93
N GLY A 9 -17.21 -6.53 38.43
CA GLY A 9 -16.16 -7.44 38.90
C GLY A 9 -16.10 -8.63 37.95
N ALA A 10 -15.30 -8.49 36.88
CA ALA A 10 -15.04 -9.49 35.84
C ALA A 10 -16.22 -9.82 34.89
N LEU A 11 -16.57 -8.86 34.02
CA LEU A 11 -17.14 -9.20 32.72
C LEU A 11 -16.08 -9.99 31.94
N SER A 12 -16.24 -11.31 31.94
CA SER A 12 -15.50 -12.26 31.14
C SER A 12 -15.35 -11.74 29.70
N LEU A 13 -14.11 -11.42 29.35
CA LEU A 13 -13.63 -10.95 28.05
C LEU A 13 -13.74 -12.06 26.96
N ARG A 14 -14.88 -12.76 26.88
CA ARG A 14 -15.06 -13.97 26.07
C ARG A 14 -16.25 -13.92 25.11
N CYS A 15 -16.84 -12.75 24.86
CA CYS A 15 -17.95 -12.60 23.90
C CYS A 15 -17.74 -11.54 22.80
N LEU A 16 -16.50 -11.20 22.43
CA LEU A 16 -16.22 -10.33 21.27
C LEU A 16 -15.19 -10.88 20.26
N THR A 17 -14.62 -12.07 20.47
CA THR A 17 -13.63 -12.68 19.57
C THR A 17 -14.30 -13.50 18.47
N ALA A 18 -15.17 -12.87 17.67
CA ALA A 18 -15.53 -13.43 16.38
C ALA A 18 -14.36 -13.15 15.41
N ASN A 19 -13.48 -14.13 15.19
CA ASN A 19 -12.56 -14.29 14.05
C ASN A 19 -12.15 -13.02 13.26
N CYS A 20 -11.68 -11.98 13.95
CA CYS A 20 -11.31 -10.70 13.32
C CYS A 20 -9.81 -10.62 13.00
N SER A 21 -9.06 -11.74 13.07
CA SER A 21 -7.63 -11.71 12.82
C SER A 21 -7.32 -11.80 11.32
N LYS A 22 -6.64 -10.78 10.81
CA LYS A 22 -5.97 -10.77 9.51
C LYS A 22 -4.49 -11.02 9.73
N GLN A 23 -3.92 -11.93 8.94
CA GLN A 23 -2.48 -12.16 8.93
C GLN A 23 -1.77 -10.90 8.38
N VAL A 24 -0.77 -10.44 9.11
CA VAL A 24 0.14 -9.36 8.68
C VAL A 24 1.46 -9.98 8.30
N VAL A 25 1.95 -9.66 7.11
CA VAL A 25 3.18 -10.22 6.54
C VAL A 25 4.07 -9.07 6.06
N LEU A 26 5.38 -9.22 6.21
CA LEU A 26 6.37 -8.33 5.61
C LEU A 26 6.95 -8.98 4.36
N HIS A 27 6.80 -8.33 3.22
CA HIS A 27 7.58 -8.65 2.03
C HIS A 27 8.89 -7.87 2.07
N VAL A 28 10.01 -8.56 1.85
CA VAL A 28 11.34 -7.97 1.75
C VAL A 28 11.90 -8.23 0.36
N TYR A 29 12.43 -7.18 -0.24
CA TYR A 29 13.03 -7.19 -1.56
C TYR A 29 14.47 -6.69 -1.46
N ASP A 30 15.37 -7.29 -2.24
CA ASP A 30 16.72 -6.77 -2.42
C ASP A 30 16.80 -5.99 -3.74
N LEU A 31 16.85 -4.66 -3.64
CA LEU A 31 16.97 -3.78 -4.79
C LEU A 31 18.29 -3.97 -5.57
N SER A 32 19.31 -4.55 -4.93
CA SER A 32 20.58 -4.88 -5.58
C SER A 32 20.57 -6.20 -6.33
N LYS A 33 19.53 -7.04 -6.14
CA LYS A 33 19.41 -8.39 -6.73
C LYS A 33 20.63 -9.29 -6.48
N GLY A 34 21.14 -9.27 -5.25
CA GLY A 34 22.28 -10.07 -4.78
C GLY A 34 23.64 -9.42 -4.97
N LEU A 35 23.73 -8.30 -5.70
CA LEU A 35 25.00 -7.62 -5.95
C LEU A 35 25.60 -7.02 -4.68
N ALA A 36 24.78 -6.46 -3.78
CA ALA A 36 25.26 -5.94 -2.51
C ALA A 36 25.95 -7.05 -1.71
N LYS A 37 25.32 -8.22 -1.60
CA LYS A 37 25.89 -9.37 -0.89
C LYS A 37 27.22 -9.84 -1.48
N GLN A 38 27.34 -9.86 -2.80
CA GLN A 38 28.53 -10.35 -3.49
C GLN A 38 29.72 -9.37 -3.42
N LEU A 39 29.45 -8.07 -3.48
CA LEU A 39 30.49 -7.05 -3.63
C LEU A 39 30.84 -6.35 -2.30
N SER A 40 29.92 -6.36 -1.34
CA SER A 40 30.04 -5.54 -0.13
C SER A 40 31.35 -5.76 0.63
N LEU A 41 31.72 -7.02 0.91
CA LEU A 41 32.94 -7.30 1.67
C LEU A 41 34.21 -6.78 0.99
N SER A 42 34.34 -6.95 -0.32
CA SER A 42 35.52 -6.53 -1.09
C SER A 42 35.61 -5.02 -1.29
N PHE A 43 34.48 -4.31 -1.37
CA PHE A 43 34.46 -2.87 -1.65
C PHE A 43 34.26 -2.00 -0.41
N LEU A 44 33.48 -2.47 0.57
CA LEU A 44 33.12 -1.71 1.78
C LEU A 44 33.94 -2.16 3.00
N GLY A 45 34.63 -3.31 2.92
CA GLY A 45 35.28 -3.92 4.09
C GLY A 45 34.28 -4.42 5.14
N LYS A 46 32.99 -4.42 4.82
CA LYS A 46 31.89 -4.88 5.66
C LYS A 46 30.87 -5.62 4.80
N GLN A 47 30.35 -6.73 5.30
CA GLN A 47 29.29 -7.47 4.64
C GLN A 47 27.97 -6.68 4.72
N VAL A 48 27.32 -6.50 3.57
CA VAL A 48 25.98 -5.94 3.43
C VAL A 48 25.19 -6.93 2.59
N ASP A 49 24.17 -7.55 3.18
CA ASP A 49 23.47 -8.68 2.57
C ASP A 49 22.40 -8.30 1.54
N GLY A 50 22.04 -7.01 1.45
CA GLY A 50 21.07 -6.52 0.49
C GLY A 50 20.85 -5.01 0.62
N ILE A 51 20.14 -4.44 -0.36
CA ILE A 51 19.54 -3.11 -0.25
C ILE A 51 18.05 -3.32 -0.06
N TRP A 52 17.62 -3.30 1.20
CA TRP A 52 16.27 -3.71 1.57
C TRP A 52 15.22 -2.67 1.19
N HIS A 53 14.21 -3.14 0.46
CA HIS A 53 12.91 -2.49 0.34
C HIS A 53 11.85 -3.39 0.98
N THR A 54 10.92 -2.80 1.72
CA THR A 54 9.85 -3.57 2.36
C THR A 54 8.45 -3.05 2.06
N GLY A 55 7.50 -3.99 2.05
CA GLY A 55 6.07 -3.72 2.00
C GLY A 55 5.32 -4.57 3.03
N VAL A 56 4.31 -3.98 3.69
CA VAL A 56 3.45 -4.69 4.64
C VAL A 56 2.23 -5.22 3.89
N VAL A 57 1.96 -6.51 4.02
CA VAL A 57 0.87 -7.21 3.36
C VAL A 57 -0.21 -7.58 4.35
N ILE A 58 -1.46 -7.27 4.00
CA ILE A 58 -2.67 -7.63 4.73
C ILE A 58 -3.68 -8.16 3.71
N GLY A 59 -4.02 -9.44 3.79
CA GLY A 59 -4.84 -10.09 2.76
C GLY A 59 -4.11 -10.15 1.41
N ASP A 60 -4.69 -9.53 0.39
CA ASP A 60 -4.13 -9.46 -0.98
C ASP A 60 -3.48 -8.11 -1.32
N LYS A 61 -3.41 -7.19 -0.35
CA LYS A 61 -2.89 -5.83 -0.52
C LYS A 61 -1.53 -5.68 0.12
N GLU A 62 -0.62 -5.05 -0.61
CA GLU A 62 0.71 -4.68 -0.16
C GLU A 62 0.84 -3.16 -0.08
N TYR A 63 1.21 -2.67 1.10
CA TYR A 63 1.36 -1.27 1.45
C TYR A 63 2.85 -0.94 1.57
N PHE A 64 3.31 0.08 0.85
CA PHE A 64 4.71 0.50 0.88
C PHE A 64 4.84 2.00 0.59
N TYR A 65 6.05 2.54 0.76
CA TYR A 65 6.36 3.95 0.54
C TYR A 65 7.44 4.13 -0.52
N GLY A 66 7.15 4.96 -1.54
CA GLY A 66 8.02 5.17 -2.70
C GLY A 66 7.64 6.40 -3.53
N GLY A 67 7.40 7.54 -2.86
CA GLY A 67 6.85 8.77 -3.46
C GLY A 67 5.44 9.12 -2.97
N GLY A 68 5.09 8.65 -1.78
CA GLY A 68 3.72 8.61 -1.24
C GLY A 68 3.39 7.19 -0.79
N ILE A 69 2.40 7.04 0.08
CA ILE A 69 1.88 5.74 0.47
C ILE A 69 1.22 5.10 -0.75
N GLN A 70 1.66 3.90 -1.10
CA GLN A 70 1.20 3.14 -2.25
C GLN A 70 0.59 1.82 -1.81
N VAL A 71 -0.41 1.37 -2.56
CA VAL A 71 -1.10 0.10 -2.33
C VAL A 71 -1.20 -0.63 -3.65
N GLU A 72 -0.64 -1.83 -3.71
CA GLU A 72 -0.72 -2.71 -4.87
C GLU A 72 -1.13 -4.12 -4.46
N GLN A 73 -1.34 -5.01 -5.45
CA GLN A 73 -1.59 -6.41 -5.16
C GLN A 73 -0.28 -7.08 -4.69
N ALA A 74 -0.37 -7.85 -3.61
CA ALA A 74 0.79 -8.50 -2.99
C ALA A 74 1.58 -9.36 -3.99
N GLY A 75 2.90 -9.14 -4.07
CA GLY A 75 3.80 -9.85 -4.98
C GLY A 75 3.61 -9.52 -6.46
N ARG A 76 2.85 -8.45 -6.78
CA ARG A 76 2.69 -7.90 -8.14
C ARG A 76 3.32 -6.51 -8.30
N THR A 77 4.03 -6.05 -7.28
CA THR A 77 4.76 -4.78 -7.31
C THR A 77 5.87 -4.80 -8.35
N VAL A 78 6.35 -3.61 -8.70
CA VAL A 78 7.51 -3.41 -9.59
C VAL A 78 8.81 -4.04 -9.06
N PHE A 79 8.85 -4.40 -7.78
CA PHE A 79 10.01 -5.01 -7.12
C PHE A 79 10.17 -6.51 -7.45
N GLY A 80 9.16 -7.12 -8.05
CA GLY A 80 9.18 -8.53 -8.46
C GLY A 80 8.80 -9.46 -7.33
N GLN A 81 9.55 -10.54 -7.14
CA GLN A 81 9.29 -11.51 -6.06
C GLN A 81 10.10 -11.14 -4.82
N PRO A 82 9.48 -11.18 -3.62
CA PRO A 82 10.20 -10.94 -2.39
C PRO A 82 11.27 -12.01 -2.18
N VAL A 83 12.45 -11.60 -1.70
CA VAL A 83 13.53 -12.50 -1.30
C VAL A 83 13.25 -13.14 0.06
N GLU A 84 12.44 -12.47 0.89
CA GLU A 84 11.97 -12.98 2.17
C GLU A 84 10.52 -12.55 2.42
N VAL A 85 9.74 -13.46 3.01
CA VAL A 85 8.35 -13.25 3.40
C VAL A 85 8.23 -13.59 4.88
N MET A 86 8.04 -12.60 5.74
CA MET A 86 8.04 -12.77 7.19
C MET A 86 6.66 -12.56 7.79
N SER A 87 6.21 -13.47 8.66
CA SER A 87 5.01 -13.25 9.46
C SER A 87 5.30 -12.24 10.57
N LEU A 88 4.55 -11.13 10.59
CA LEU A 88 4.63 -10.12 11.65
C LEU A 88 3.61 -10.37 12.77
N GLY A 89 2.67 -11.28 12.55
CA GLY A 89 1.60 -11.63 13.48
C GLY A 89 0.22 -11.36 12.90
N GLU A 90 -0.77 -11.22 13.77
CA GLU A 90 -2.16 -11.00 13.37
C GLU A 90 -2.64 -9.63 13.85
N THR A 91 -3.57 -9.04 13.10
CA THR A 91 -4.22 -7.78 13.47
C THR A 91 -5.73 -7.94 13.47
N CYS A 92 -6.38 -7.29 14.45
CA CYS A 92 -7.84 -7.15 14.49
C CYS A 92 -8.30 -5.76 14.07
N VAL A 93 -7.39 -4.93 13.54
CA VAL A 93 -7.69 -3.57 13.10
C VAL A 93 -8.65 -3.62 11.90
N PRO A 94 -9.83 -2.98 11.98
CA PRO A 94 -10.75 -2.87 10.85
C PRO A 94 -10.13 -2.06 9.69
N ASP A 95 -10.55 -2.34 8.46
CA ASP A 95 -10.00 -1.64 7.28
C ASP A 95 -10.26 -0.12 7.34
N GLU A 96 -11.41 0.30 7.89
CA GLU A 96 -11.73 1.72 8.08
C GLU A 96 -10.69 2.41 8.98
N VAL A 97 -10.36 1.80 10.12
CA VAL A 97 -9.37 2.32 11.07
C VAL A 97 -7.97 2.32 10.46
N LEU A 98 -7.62 1.31 9.65
CA LEU A 98 -6.38 1.30 8.89
C LEU A 98 -6.32 2.46 7.89
N MET A 99 -7.40 2.71 7.15
CA MET A 99 -7.44 3.80 6.18
C MET A 99 -7.35 5.18 6.85
N GLU A 100 -8.00 5.36 8.00
CA GLU A 100 -7.86 6.57 8.82
C GLU A 100 -6.40 6.78 9.27
N PHE A 101 -5.76 5.73 9.80
CA PHE A 101 -4.36 5.77 10.17
C PHE A 101 -3.45 6.13 8.98
N LEU A 102 -3.62 5.47 7.83
CA LEU A 102 -2.84 5.77 6.62
C LEU A 102 -3.05 7.21 6.15
N SER A 103 -4.27 7.73 6.25
CA SER A 103 -4.59 9.12 5.94
C SER A 103 -3.88 10.08 6.90
N GLU A 104 -3.86 9.78 8.20
CA GLU A 104 -3.19 10.61 9.21
C GLU A 104 -1.68 10.71 8.94
N ILE A 105 -1.03 9.59 8.68
CA ILE A 105 0.43 9.54 8.48
C ILE A 105 0.85 9.96 7.07
N SER A 106 -0.09 10.06 6.12
CA SER A 106 0.19 10.39 4.71
C SER A 106 0.99 11.67 4.52
N THR A 107 0.79 12.66 5.40
CA THR A 107 1.55 13.92 5.38
C THR A 107 3.02 13.72 5.72
N ARG A 108 3.36 12.81 6.64
CA ARG A 108 4.75 12.48 7.00
C ARG A 108 5.41 11.54 6.00
N PHE A 109 4.61 10.73 5.31
CA PHE A 109 5.02 9.86 4.22
C PHE A 109 4.59 10.43 2.86
N GLY A 110 4.64 11.75 2.72
CA GLY A 110 4.44 12.45 1.45
C GLY A 110 5.70 12.37 0.58
N PRO A 111 5.60 12.55 -0.74
CA PRO A 111 6.76 12.48 -1.63
C PRO A 111 7.88 13.46 -1.26
N GLU A 112 7.54 14.68 -0.86
CA GLU A 112 8.47 15.71 -0.40
C GLU A 112 9.25 15.33 0.87
N HIS A 113 8.71 14.40 1.65
CA HIS A 113 9.31 13.93 2.90
C HIS A 113 10.18 12.68 2.74
N TYR A 114 10.27 12.12 1.53
CA TYR A 114 11.02 10.88 1.30
C TYR A 114 12.50 11.09 1.59
N SER A 115 13.12 10.24 2.39
CA SER A 115 14.57 10.24 2.55
C SER A 115 15.13 8.84 2.51
N ILE A 116 16.13 8.61 1.65
CA ILE A 116 16.77 7.31 1.48
C ILE A 116 17.30 6.80 2.83
N LEU A 117 17.80 7.69 3.68
CA LEU A 117 18.44 7.32 4.94
C LEU A 117 17.50 7.38 6.16
N HIS A 118 16.55 8.32 6.17
CA HIS A 118 15.85 8.68 7.40
C HIS A 118 14.32 8.52 7.35
N ASN A 119 13.73 8.46 6.15
CA ASN A 119 12.29 8.34 5.99
C ASN A 119 11.98 7.61 4.67
N ASN A 120 12.12 6.29 4.67
CA ASN A 120 11.96 5.44 3.49
C ASN A 120 10.89 4.35 3.73
N CYS A 121 10.77 3.42 2.77
CA CYS A 121 9.86 2.27 2.86
C CYS A 121 9.97 1.46 4.16
N ASN A 122 11.18 1.35 4.73
CA ASN A 122 11.44 0.56 5.92
C ASN A 122 10.90 1.29 7.16
N ASN A 123 11.06 2.62 7.25
CA ASN A 123 10.46 3.43 8.31
C ASN A 123 8.92 3.37 8.27
N PHE A 124 8.34 3.50 7.07
CA PHE A 124 6.90 3.35 6.87
C PHE A 124 6.41 1.96 7.31
N SER A 125 7.10 0.91 6.86
CA SER A 125 6.73 -0.47 7.18
C SER A 125 6.85 -0.76 8.67
N ASP A 126 7.87 -0.20 9.34
CA ASP A 126 8.05 -0.31 10.79
C ASP A 126 6.91 0.33 11.58
N GLU A 127 6.50 1.54 11.17
CA GLU A 127 5.41 2.25 11.82
C GLU A 127 4.06 1.57 11.60
N LEU A 128 3.78 1.14 10.37
CA LEU A 128 2.57 0.41 10.03
C LEU A 128 2.50 -0.96 10.73
N ALA A 129 3.61 -1.71 10.76
CA ALA A 129 3.69 -2.98 11.50
C ALA A 129 3.42 -2.77 12.99
N SER A 130 4.02 -1.74 13.58
CA SER A 130 3.84 -1.38 14.99
C SER A 130 2.39 -1.04 15.31
N PHE A 131 1.72 -0.27 14.45
CA PHE A 131 0.31 0.05 14.59
C PHE A 131 -0.58 -1.21 14.53
N LEU A 132 -0.32 -2.11 13.59
CA LEU A 132 -1.17 -3.28 13.34
C LEU A 132 -0.98 -4.41 14.36
N THR A 133 0.26 -4.64 14.80
CA THR A 133 0.65 -5.83 15.55
C THR A 133 1.28 -5.53 16.91
N GLY A 134 1.53 -4.25 17.21
CA GLY A 134 2.27 -3.82 18.41
C GLY A 134 3.77 -4.05 18.32
N ARG A 135 4.32 -4.44 17.17
CA ARG A 135 5.74 -4.72 16.96
C ARG A 135 6.20 -4.16 15.60
N GLY A 136 7.40 -3.59 15.58
CA GLY A 136 8.06 -3.13 14.37
C GLY A 136 8.61 -4.26 13.50
N ILE A 137 9.32 -3.89 12.45
CA ILE A 137 10.02 -4.82 11.57
C ILE A 137 11.44 -5.12 12.09
N PRO A 138 12.13 -6.16 11.60
CA PRO A 138 13.46 -6.51 12.09
C PRO A 138 14.48 -5.37 12.02
N GLU A 139 15.25 -5.20 13.09
CA GLU A 139 16.23 -4.10 13.25
C GLU A 139 17.32 -4.09 12.18
N HIS A 140 17.71 -5.26 11.65
CA HIS A 140 18.71 -5.34 10.58
C HIS A 140 18.22 -4.69 9.26
N ILE A 141 16.91 -4.48 9.09
CA ILE A 141 16.32 -3.78 7.94
C ILE A 141 16.30 -2.26 8.19
N THR A 142 15.75 -1.83 9.33
CA THR A 142 15.63 -0.40 9.68
C THR A 142 16.96 0.25 10.03
N GLY A 143 17.91 -0.53 10.58
CA GLY A 143 19.25 -0.09 10.96
C GLY A 143 20.25 -0.02 9.79
N LEU A 144 19.93 -0.62 8.64
CA LEU A 144 20.84 -0.70 7.50
C LEU A 144 21.42 0.67 7.06
N PRO A 145 20.62 1.76 6.94
CA PRO A 145 21.17 3.06 6.54
C PRO A 145 22.23 3.59 7.49
N SER A 146 21.98 3.50 8.81
CA SER A 146 22.91 3.93 9.85
C SER A 146 24.19 3.11 9.83
N GLU A 147 24.07 1.80 9.64
CA GLU A 147 25.22 0.92 9.50
C GLU A 147 26.06 1.24 8.26
N PHE A 148 25.42 1.48 7.11
CA PHE A 148 26.11 1.82 5.89
C PHE A 148 26.87 3.15 6.02
N ILE A 149 26.23 4.18 6.58
CA ILE A 149 26.81 5.51 6.73
C ILE A 149 27.97 5.56 7.72
N SER A 150 28.00 4.63 8.68
CA SER A 150 29.13 4.50 9.61
C SER A 150 30.44 4.03 8.94
N THR A 151 30.38 3.56 7.70
CA THR A 151 31.56 3.11 6.93
C THR A 151 32.25 4.26 6.19
N PRO A 152 33.57 4.18 5.93
CA PRO A 152 34.27 5.17 5.12
C PRO A 152 33.66 5.35 3.72
N LEU A 153 33.22 4.25 3.08
CA LEU A 153 32.56 4.33 1.78
C LEU A 153 31.21 5.05 1.88
N GLY A 154 30.41 4.74 2.91
CA GLY A 154 29.14 5.42 3.15
C GLY A 154 29.31 6.93 3.24
N GLN A 155 30.33 7.39 3.97
CA GLN A 155 30.68 8.81 4.07
C GLN A 155 31.07 9.43 2.73
N MET A 156 31.77 8.70 1.86
CA MET A 156 32.11 9.19 0.51
C MET A 156 30.90 9.25 -0.43
N VAL A 157 29.94 8.32 -0.28
CA VAL A 157 28.79 8.19 -1.19
C VAL A 157 27.59 9.03 -0.72
N LEU A 158 27.61 9.54 0.52
CA LEU A 158 26.60 10.45 1.07
C LEU A 158 26.15 11.57 0.10
N PRO A 159 27.06 12.34 -0.54
CA PRO A 159 26.65 13.39 -1.47
C PRO A 159 25.89 12.86 -2.69
N LEU A 160 26.24 11.66 -3.16
CA LEU A 160 25.55 11.00 -4.27
C LEU A 160 24.15 10.55 -3.85
N LEU A 161 23.99 9.99 -2.65
CA LEU A 161 22.67 9.62 -2.12
C LEU A 161 21.76 10.84 -1.99
N ASN A 162 22.28 11.96 -1.48
CA ASN A 162 21.53 13.21 -1.38
C ASN A 162 21.09 13.75 -2.75
N SER A 163 21.97 13.64 -3.76
CA SER A 163 21.64 14.00 -5.15
C SER A 163 20.53 13.10 -5.71
N LEU A 164 20.62 11.79 -5.49
CA LEU A 164 19.60 10.83 -5.89
C LEU A 164 18.27 11.12 -5.21
N GLU A 165 18.25 11.32 -3.89
CA GLU A 165 17.04 11.66 -3.15
C GLU A 165 16.37 12.92 -3.70
N THR A 166 17.16 13.96 -4.01
CA THR A 166 16.66 15.19 -4.61
C THR A 166 16.01 14.92 -5.97
N GLN A 167 16.60 14.07 -6.80
CA GLN A 167 16.01 13.66 -8.07
C GLN A 167 14.72 12.88 -7.88
N LEU A 168 14.67 11.95 -6.91
CA LEU A 168 13.47 11.18 -6.58
C LEU A 168 12.30 12.09 -6.16
N LYS A 169 12.58 13.11 -5.34
CA LYS A 169 11.59 14.14 -4.94
C LYS A 169 11.14 15.04 -6.08
N GLN A 170 11.95 15.22 -7.11
CA GLN A 170 11.56 16.00 -8.29
C GLN A 170 10.75 15.15 -9.28
N MET A 171 10.96 13.84 -9.29
CA MET A 171 10.23 12.88 -10.12
C MET A 171 8.91 12.42 -9.51
N SER A 172 8.62 12.76 -8.25
CA SER A 172 7.40 12.38 -7.55
C SER A 172 6.16 13.13 -8.03
N GLY A 173 5.76 12.74 -9.24
CA GLY A 173 4.44 12.79 -9.88
C GLY A 173 4.26 11.59 -10.85
N GLN A 174 5.21 10.66 -10.86
CA GLN A 174 5.25 9.40 -11.61
C GLN A 174 5.89 8.32 -10.70
N PRO A 175 5.54 7.03 -10.87
CA PRO A 175 6.16 5.95 -10.09
C PRO A 175 7.68 5.95 -10.28
N VAL A 176 8.40 5.91 -9.15
CA VAL A 176 9.86 6.07 -9.01
C VAL A 176 10.68 4.94 -9.67
N PHE A 177 10.03 3.90 -10.18
CA PHE A 177 10.69 2.73 -10.75
C PHE A 177 10.40 2.63 -12.26
N PRO A 178 11.42 2.53 -13.12
CA PRO A 178 11.21 2.43 -14.57
C PRO A 178 10.64 1.05 -14.88
N GLY A 179 9.33 0.96 -15.06
CA GLY A 179 8.69 -0.34 -15.34
C GLY A 179 7.20 -0.36 -15.63
N SER A 180 6.52 0.78 -15.82
CA SER A 180 5.11 0.75 -16.22
C SER A 180 4.79 1.82 -17.25
N GLN A 181 5.07 1.51 -18.52
CA GLN A 181 4.25 2.08 -19.58
C GLN A 181 2.88 1.40 -19.50
N ARG A 182 1.95 1.99 -18.75
CA ARG A 182 0.53 1.74 -19.00
C ARG A 182 0.21 2.34 -20.37
N GLN A 183 0.20 1.49 -21.38
CA GLN A 183 -0.29 1.82 -22.70
C GLN A 183 -1.81 2.03 -22.58
N SER A 184 -2.24 3.27 -22.35
CA SER A 184 -3.64 3.65 -22.43
C SER A 184 -4.05 3.72 -23.90
N SER A 185 -4.33 2.55 -24.49
CA SER A 185 -5.01 2.43 -25.77
C SER A 185 -6.50 2.14 -25.52
N ALA A 186 -7.30 3.20 -25.48
CA ALA A 186 -8.74 3.13 -25.69
C ALA A 186 -9.23 4.51 -26.15
N GLN A 187 -8.93 4.86 -27.41
CA GLN A 187 -9.76 5.78 -28.17
C GLN A 187 -10.60 4.92 -29.09
N ASP A 188 -11.91 4.90 -28.87
CA ASP A 188 -12.87 4.55 -29.91
C ASP A 188 -13.93 5.67 -29.97
N PRO A 189 -14.39 6.09 -31.16
CA PRO A 189 -15.10 7.34 -31.38
C PRO A 189 -16.61 7.11 -31.45
N SER A 190 -17.39 8.02 -30.88
CA SER A 190 -18.76 8.25 -31.37
C SER A 190 -19.25 9.61 -30.90
N GLY A 191 -19.40 10.52 -31.86
CA GLY A 191 -19.99 11.83 -31.65
C GLY A 191 -21.48 11.76 -31.37
N SER A 192 -21.96 12.70 -30.57
CA SER A 192 -23.36 13.10 -30.53
C SER A 192 -23.45 14.52 -29.98
N ALA A 193 -23.75 15.47 -30.86
CA ALA A 193 -24.19 16.81 -30.50
C ALA A 193 -25.60 16.75 -29.90
N PRO A 194 -25.94 17.57 -28.89
CA PRO A 194 -27.33 17.76 -28.50
C PRO A 194 -27.94 18.99 -29.19
N CYS A 195 -29.02 18.76 -29.93
CA CYS A 195 -29.93 19.80 -30.44
C CYS A 195 -30.94 20.22 -29.37
N SER A 196 -31.40 21.46 -29.52
CA SER A 196 -32.25 22.24 -28.62
C SER A 196 -33.76 21.97 -28.76
N GLU A 197 -34.45 22.20 -27.63
CA GLU A 197 -35.83 22.67 -27.38
C GLU A 197 -37.09 21.80 -27.66
N PRO A 198 -38.14 21.95 -26.80
CA PRO A 198 -39.40 21.21 -26.90
C PRO A 198 -40.58 22.07 -27.44
N ALA A 199 -41.51 21.48 -28.19
CA ALA A 199 -42.86 22.02 -28.37
C ALA A 199 -43.89 20.97 -28.86
N ASN A 200 -44.85 20.72 -27.97
CA ASN A 200 -46.31 20.70 -28.12
C ASN A 200 -47.08 19.87 -29.17
N ASP A 201 -48.16 19.28 -28.63
CA ASP A 201 -49.51 18.98 -29.15
C ASP A 201 -49.73 18.05 -30.35
N GLY A 202 -50.65 17.11 -30.15
CA GLY A 202 -51.37 16.46 -31.25
C GLY A 202 -51.86 15.04 -30.96
N ARG A 203 -53.11 14.94 -30.48
CA ARG A 203 -54.10 13.85 -30.62
C ARG A 203 -53.77 12.85 -31.77
N ASN A 204 -54.02 11.55 -31.72
CA ASN A 204 -55.30 10.89 -31.45
C ASN A 204 -55.16 9.35 -31.70
N ASP A 205 -56.03 8.57 -31.05
CA ASP A 205 -56.59 7.26 -31.44
C ASP A 205 -55.72 6.02 -31.74
N GLY A 206 -56.12 4.92 -31.09
CA GLY A 206 -56.32 3.66 -31.82
C GLY A 206 -55.78 2.39 -31.17
N GLN A 207 -56.68 1.68 -30.48
CA GLN A 207 -56.77 0.21 -30.33
C GLN A 207 -55.53 -0.64 -29.96
N GLY A 208 -55.72 -1.52 -28.97
CA GLY A 208 -55.13 -2.86 -29.03
C GLY A 208 -54.88 -3.56 -27.70
N CYS A 209 -55.93 -4.13 -27.10
CA CYS A 209 -55.84 -5.09 -26.00
C CYS A 209 -55.05 -6.35 -26.40
N SER A 210 -54.24 -6.92 -25.49
CA SER A 210 -54.18 -8.37 -25.17
C SER A 210 -53.10 -8.65 -24.11
N GLY A 211 -53.48 -9.40 -23.07
CA GLY A 211 -52.72 -9.61 -21.82
C GLY A 211 -51.63 -10.70 -21.82
N PRO A 212 -51.05 -10.99 -20.64
CA PRO A 212 -49.78 -11.72 -20.49
C PRO A 212 -49.94 -13.24 -20.36
N HIS A 213 -49.02 -13.98 -20.96
CA HIS A 213 -48.90 -15.44 -20.82
C HIS A 213 -47.84 -15.80 -19.77
N ALA A 214 -48.26 -16.47 -18.69
CA ALA A 214 -47.39 -17.09 -17.69
C ALA A 214 -47.17 -18.59 -17.99
N PRO A 215 -46.09 -19.23 -17.48
CA PRO A 215 -45.68 -20.58 -17.88
C PRO A 215 -46.25 -21.70 -16.96
N PRO A 216 -46.30 -22.97 -17.43
CA PRO A 216 -46.77 -24.09 -16.63
C PRO A 216 -45.68 -24.72 -15.75
N ARG A 217 -46.05 -25.08 -14.51
CA ARG A 217 -45.28 -25.97 -13.62
C ARG A 217 -45.63 -27.42 -13.90
N SER A 218 -44.62 -28.30 -13.90
CA SER A 218 -44.75 -29.75 -13.89
C SER A 218 -44.04 -30.32 -12.66
N LYS A 219 -44.79 -31.15 -11.91
CA LYS A 219 -44.44 -32.21 -10.95
C LYS A 219 -43.15 -32.12 -10.14
#